data_AF-A0A6A5SZP2-F1
#
_entry.id   AF-A0A6A5SZP2-F1
#
_cell.length_a   1.000
_cell.length_b   1.000
_cell.length_c   1.000
_cell.angle_alpha   90.00
_cell.angle_beta   90.00
_cell.angle_gamma   90.00
#
_symmetry.space_group_name_H-M   'P 1'
#
loop_
_entity.id
_entity.type
_entity.pdbx_description
1 polymer ?
#
loop_
_entity_poly.entity_id
_entity_poly.type
_entity_poly.pdbx_seq_one_letter_code
_entity_poly.pdbx_strand_id
1 'polypeptide(L)'
;MAIKDWALLSQAEEDALHNVSRLLAVEARPYMHAAGRLLKPDFFEDARPKQLPSPPPDASATDEEAAAAAAVEREQQVHNIEIWRKDIMNEISLLDFAILRAEFTTNSNHTERERYAVEKTGIEAKQEHVRNTIEELRVHLVDAKETLAVRKMYDELAEKITSSKMLKPRDEQAVAHAKLDEEIWDLKHEVQSAKDTWSERRTQFGRIEDEARGMLRMIKDEKEEAERKEGMMKDGDEDGEREGSTSRGDVSHVGTPRPDGGMTPIHVSQSGEGSSSLRVPPHDRLRPLSRDVSVAPSPARSDMIEDTKMADAGAHSDDSSGLEEGEDVEDGEDDGEDSSVMKVDE
;
A
#
# COMPACT_ATOMS: atom_id res chain seq x y z
N MET A 1 -17.05 -34.51 -42.72
CA MET A 1 -17.48 -33.34 -41.92
C MET A 1 -16.75 -33.44 -40.58
N ALA A 2 -15.87 -32.49 -40.27
CA ALA A 2 -15.20 -32.46 -38.98
C ALA A 2 -16.19 -32.01 -37.91
N ILE A 3 -16.31 -32.77 -36.82
CA ILE A 3 -17.12 -32.43 -35.65
C ILE A 3 -16.52 -31.15 -35.07
N LYS A 4 -17.27 -30.04 -35.12
CA LYS A 4 -16.80 -28.69 -34.75
C LYS A 4 -17.22 -28.26 -33.35
N ASP A 5 -17.88 -29.12 -32.60
CA ASP A 5 -18.39 -28.80 -31.27
C ASP A 5 -17.66 -29.65 -30.23
N TRP A 6 -16.57 -29.11 -29.68
CA TRP A 6 -16.01 -29.55 -28.39
C TRP A 6 -16.75 -28.84 -27.25
N ALA A 7 -18.07 -28.81 -27.30
CA ALA A 7 -18.86 -28.32 -26.18
C ALA A 7 -18.63 -29.25 -24.99
N LEU A 8 -18.41 -28.71 -23.79
CA LEU A 8 -18.41 -29.52 -22.58
C LEU A 8 -19.73 -30.30 -22.54
N LEU A 9 -19.62 -31.62 -22.41
CA LEU A 9 -20.78 -32.48 -22.21
C LEU A 9 -21.51 -32.01 -20.95
N SER A 10 -22.83 -32.19 -20.93
CA SER A 10 -23.53 -32.03 -19.66
C SER A 10 -22.99 -33.06 -18.67
N GLN A 11 -22.91 -32.70 -17.38
CA GLN A 11 -22.38 -33.59 -16.34
C GLN A 11 -23.03 -34.98 -16.37
N ALA A 12 -24.34 -35.04 -16.67
CA ALA A 12 -25.07 -36.30 -16.79
C ALA A 12 -24.64 -37.16 -17.97
N GLU A 13 -24.33 -36.55 -19.12
CA GLU A 13 -23.84 -37.26 -20.30
C GLU A 13 -22.38 -37.72 -20.11
N GLU A 14 -21.56 -36.91 -19.43
CA GLU A 14 -20.18 -37.24 -19.10
C GLU A 14 -20.14 -38.42 -18.11
N ASP A 15 -20.94 -38.35 -17.06
CA ASP A 15 -21.09 -39.44 -16.09
C ASP A 15 -21.62 -40.73 -16.73
N ALA A 16 -22.57 -40.64 -17.66
CA ALA A 16 -23.06 -41.81 -18.40
C ALA A 16 -21.96 -42.45 -19.25
N LEU A 17 -21.14 -41.63 -19.93
CA LEU A 17 -20.06 -42.14 -20.76
C LEU A 17 -18.95 -42.78 -19.91
N HIS A 18 -18.51 -42.11 -18.85
CA HIS A 18 -17.39 -42.58 -18.05
C HIS A 18 -17.77 -43.70 -17.08
N ASN A 19 -18.89 -43.57 -16.38
CA ASN A 19 -19.29 -44.54 -15.34
C ASN A 19 -19.94 -45.78 -15.96
N VAL A 20 -20.92 -45.62 -16.86
CA VAL A 20 -21.71 -46.75 -17.37
C VAL A 20 -21.00 -47.49 -18.49
N SER A 21 -20.38 -46.78 -19.43
CA SER A 21 -19.77 -47.45 -20.60
C SER A 21 -18.35 -47.97 -20.36
N ARG A 22 -17.58 -47.30 -19.48
CA ARG A 22 -16.15 -47.57 -19.30
C ARG A 22 -15.82 -48.23 -17.98
N LEU A 23 -16.22 -47.63 -16.85
CA LEU A 23 -15.94 -48.16 -15.52
C LEU A 23 -16.70 -49.44 -15.23
N LEU A 24 -18.02 -49.47 -15.48
CA LEU A 24 -18.84 -50.67 -15.26
C LEU A 24 -18.33 -51.88 -16.06
N ALA A 25 -17.89 -51.68 -17.30
CA ALA A 25 -17.36 -52.76 -18.14
C ALA A 25 -16.04 -53.34 -17.58
N VAL A 26 -15.20 -52.50 -16.98
CA VAL A 26 -13.94 -52.92 -16.34
C VAL A 26 -14.24 -53.63 -15.02
N GLU A 27 -15.16 -53.09 -14.22
CA GLU A 27 -15.55 -53.63 -12.91
C GLU A 27 -16.34 -54.95 -13.03
N ALA A 28 -17.17 -55.11 -14.07
CA ALA A 28 -17.93 -56.34 -14.31
C ALA A 28 -17.07 -57.50 -14.82
N ARG A 29 -15.88 -57.22 -15.37
CA ARG A 29 -15.05 -58.21 -16.07
C ARG A 29 -14.62 -59.40 -15.20
N PRO A 30 -14.17 -59.22 -13.94
CA PRO A 30 -13.85 -60.35 -13.05
C PRO A 30 -15.07 -61.22 -12.76
N TYR A 31 -16.24 -60.61 -12.54
CA TYR A 31 -17.49 -61.33 -12.30
C TYR A 31 -17.95 -62.12 -13.52
N MET A 32 -17.86 -61.52 -14.71
CA MET A 32 -18.19 -62.19 -15.97
C MET A 32 -17.23 -63.35 -16.28
N HIS A 33 -15.95 -63.20 -15.94
CA HIS A 33 -14.95 -64.25 -16.13
C HIS A 33 -15.19 -65.43 -15.18
N ALA A 34 -15.38 -65.18 -13.88
CA ALA A 34 -15.71 -66.21 -12.90
C ALA A 34 -17.04 -66.91 -13.25
N ALA A 35 -18.08 -66.15 -13.58
CA ALA A 35 -19.37 -66.70 -14.00
C ALA A 35 -19.24 -67.53 -15.29
N GLY A 36 -18.48 -67.04 -16.27
CA GLY A 36 -18.24 -67.72 -17.54
C GLY A 36 -17.41 -69.00 -17.41
N ARG A 37 -16.70 -69.21 -16.30
CA ARG A 37 -15.95 -70.44 -16.01
C ARG A 37 -16.74 -71.41 -15.14
N LEU A 38 -17.35 -70.92 -14.05
CA LEU A 38 -18.07 -71.74 -13.08
C LEU A 38 -19.47 -72.19 -13.55
N LEU A 39 -20.12 -71.42 -14.43
CA LEU A 39 -21.47 -71.71 -14.92
C LEU A 39 -21.49 -72.30 -16.33
N LYS A 40 -20.37 -72.83 -16.82
CA LYS A 40 -20.38 -73.51 -18.13
C LYS A 40 -21.31 -74.73 -18.08
N PRO A 41 -22.16 -74.93 -19.10
CA PRO A 41 -22.81 -76.22 -19.28
C PRO A 41 -21.70 -77.27 -19.39
N ASP A 42 -21.81 -78.36 -18.62
CA ASP A 42 -20.83 -79.44 -18.45
C ASP A 42 -19.71 -79.22 -17.42
N PHE A 43 -19.61 -78.05 -16.77
CA PHE A 43 -18.58 -77.79 -15.75
C PHE A 43 -18.58 -78.79 -14.58
N PHE A 44 -19.76 -79.31 -14.22
CA PHE A 44 -19.91 -80.31 -13.16
C PHE A 44 -19.88 -81.75 -13.67
N GLU A 45 -19.96 -81.97 -14.98
CA GLU A 45 -19.87 -83.31 -15.58
C GLU A 45 -18.42 -83.80 -15.53
N ASP A 46 -17.43 -82.91 -15.65
CA ASP A 46 -15.99 -83.23 -15.51
C ASP A 46 -15.63 -83.74 -14.10
N ALA A 47 -16.41 -83.36 -13.08
CA ALA A 47 -16.21 -83.77 -11.69
C ALA A 47 -17.07 -84.97 -11.27
N ARG A 48 -17.98 -85.46 -12.13
CA ARG A 48 -18.89 -86.55 -11.79
C ARG A 48 -18.17 -87.89 -11.96
N PRO A 49 -18.05 -88.72 -10.90
CA PRO A 49 -17.49 -90.06 -11.06
C PRO A 49 -18.38 -90.88 -11.99
N LYS A 50 -17.79 -91.44 -13.06
CA LYS A 50 -18.55 -92.29 -13.99
C LYS A 50 -18.98 -93.55 -13.26
N GLN A 51 -20.29 -93.71 -13.10
CA GLN A 51 -20.86 -94.89 -12.46
C GLN A 51 -20.59 -96.10 -13.37
N LEU A 52 -19.97 -97.13 -12.79
CA LEU A 52 -19.74 -98.39 -13.50
C LEU A 52 -21.09 -99.00 -13.94
N PRO A 53 -21.17 -99.59 -15.14
CA PRO A 53 -22.38 -100.29 -15.56
C PRO A 53 -22.69 -101.44 -14.59
N SER A 54 -23.91 -101.46 -14.07
CA SER A 54 -24.47 -102.62 -13.37
C SER A 54 -25.21 -103.49 -14.38
N PRO A 55 -25.04 -104.82 -14.45
CA PRO A 55 -24.27 -105.74 -13.57
C PRO A 55 -22.77 -105.88 -13.95
N PRO A 56 -21.91 -106.39 -13.03
CA PRO A 56 -20.47 -106.56 -13.28
C PRO A 56 -20.21 -107.52 -14.46
N PRO A 57 -19.23 -107.22 -15.34
CA PRO A 57 -18.86 -108.10 -16.45
C PRO A 57 -18.32 -109.45 -15.95
N ASP A 58 -18.75 -110.54 -16.59
CA ASP A 58 -18.34 -111.92 -16.27
C ASP A 58 -16.85 -112.14 -16.59
N ALA A 59 -16.04 -112.43 -15.55
CA ALA A 59 -14.60 -112.61 -15.57
C ALA A 59 -14.14 -113.67 -16.59
N SER A 60 -13.78 -113.22 -17.80
CA SER A 60 -13.08 -113.98 -18.83
C SER A 60 -11.71 -113.32 -19.09
N ALA A 61 -10.71 -114.04 -19.60
CA ALA A 61 -9.32 -113.54 -19.71
C ALA A 61 -9.12 -112.25 -20.55
N THR A 62 -10.15 -111.74 -21.21
CA THR A 62 -10.21 -110.41 -21.82
C THR A 62 -10.46 -109.27 -20.80
N ASP A 63 -10.79 -109.60 -19.55
CA ASP A 63 -11.11 -108.66 -18.47
C ASP A 63 -9.89 -108.12 -17.72
N GLU A 64 -8.71 -108.75 -17.79
CA GLU A 64 -7.52 -108.18 -17.13
C GLU A 64 -7.05 -106.90 -17.83
N GLU A 65 -7.09 -106.87 -19.16
CA GLU A 65 -6.83 -105.65 -19.95
C GLU A 65 -7.94 -104.60 -19.77
N ALA A 66 -9.21 -105.02 -19.68
CA ALA A 66 -10.33 -104.12 -19.41
C ALA A 66 -10.32 -103.54 -17.98
N ALA A 67 -9.90 -104.33 -16.99
CA ALA A 67 -9.75 -103.89 -15.60
C ALA A 67 -8.56 -102.95 -15.42
N ALA A 68 -7.44 -103.21 -16.12
CA ALA A 68 -6.30 -102.29 -16.16
C ALA A 68 -6.67 -100.95 -16.84
N ALA A 69 -7.40 -101.00 -17.96
CA ALA A 69 -7.90 -99.80 -18.63
C ALA A 69 -8.87 -98.99 -17.73
N ALA A 70 -9.77 -99.67 -17.01
CA ALA A 70 -10.68 -99.04 -16.05
C ALA A 70 -9.96 -98.44 -14.82
N ALA A 71 -8.82 -99.02 -14.40
CA ALA A 71 -7.99 -98.45 -13.33
C ALA A 71 -7.31 -97.16 -13.79
N VAL A 72 -6.75 -97.14 -15.01
CA VAL A 72 -6.15 -95.93 -15.62
C VAL A 72 -7.20 -94.83 -15.82
N GLU A 73 -8.41 -95.17 -16.29
CA GLU A 73 -9.49 -94.19 -16.43
C GLU A 73 -9.91 -93.60 -15.07
N ARG A 74 -9.90 -94.42 -14.01
CA ARG A 74 -10.21 -93.96 -12.64
C ARG A 74 -9.14 -93.00 -12.11
N GLU A 75 -7.86 -93.30 -12.32
CA GLU A 75 -6.76 -92.40 -11.95
C GLU A 75 -6.84 -91.06 -12.70
N GLN A 76 -7.14 -91.10 -14.01
CA GLN A 76 -7.37 -89.90 -14.80
C GLN A 76 -8.58 -89.08 -14.30
N GLN A 77 -9.67 -89.74 -13.89
CA GLN A 77 -10.83 -89.06 -13.30
C GLN A 77 -10.48 -88.38 -11.97
N VAL A 78 -9.72 -89.05 -11.09
CA VAL A 78 -9.27 -88.45 -9.83
C VAL A 78 -8.38 -87.23 -10.09
N HIS A 79 -7.45 -87.35 -11.04
CA HIS A 79 -6.60 -86.23 -11.44
C HIS A 79 -7.40 -85.05 -12.02
N ASN A 80 -8.41 -85.32 -12.86
CA ASN A 80 -9.29 -84.28 -13.42
C ASN A 80 -10.11 -83.58 -12.33
N ILE A 81 -10.60 -84.32 -11.33
CA ILE A 81 -11.31 -83.75 -10.17
C ILE A 81 -10.38 -82.85 -9.35
N GLU A 82 -9.12 -83.25 -9.16
CA GLU A 82 -8.13 -82.42 -8.45
C GLU A 82 -7.83 -81.11 -9.20
N ILE A 83 -7.66 -81.17 -10.52
CA ILE A 83 -7.47 -79.98 -11.36
C ILE A 83 -8.71 -79.08 -11.26
N TRP A 84 -9.90 -79.64 -11.45
CA TRP A 84 -11.16 -78.91 -11.34
C TRP A 84 -11.32 -78.20 -9.98
N ARG A 85 -10.97 -78.88 -8.88
CA ARG A 85 -11.00 -78.28 -7.54
C ARG A 85 -10.02 -77.11 -7.43
N LYS A 86 -8.80 -77.24 -7.95
CA LYS A 86 -7.80 -76.17 -7.95
C LYS A 86 -8.27 -74.98 -8.78
N ASP A 87 -8.88 -75.23 -9.93
CA ASP A 87 -9.42 -74.19 -10.80
C ASP A 87 -10.53 -73.40 -10.10
N ILE A 88 -11.47 -74.07 -9.41
CA ILE A 88 -12.50 -73.39 -8.61
C ILE A 88 -11.88 -72.50 -7.53
N MET A 89 -10.91 -73.02 -6.78
CA MET A 89 -10.27 -72.26 -5.71
C MET A 89 -9.53 -71.03 -6.26
N ASN A 90 -8.89 -71.16 -7.42
CA ASN A 90 -8.23 -70.05 -8.11
C ASN A 90 -9.23 -69.00 -8.62
N GLU A 91 -10.38 -69.41 -9.16
CA GLU A 91 -11.41 -68.46 -9.60
C GLU A 91 -12.04 -67.70 -8.42
N ILE A 92 -12.29 -68.39 -7.31
CA ILE A 92 -12.83 -67.77 -6.10
C ILE A 92 -11.80 -66.81 -5.48
N SER A 93 -10.52 -67.17 -5.43
CA SER A 93 -9.48 -66.28 -4.90
C SER A 93 -9.26 -65.04 -5.79
N LEU A 94 -9.31 -65.19 -7.11
CA LEU A 94 -9.25 -64.07 -8.04
C LEU A 94 -10.45 -63.13 -7.88
N LEU A 95 -11.64 -63.69 -7.65
CA LEU A 95 -12.84 -62.91 -7.38
C LEU A 95 -12.74 -62.14 -6.07
N ASP A 96 -12.23 -62.77 -5.01
CA ASP A 96 -12.03 -62.13 -3.70
C ASP A 96 -11.05 -60.94 -3.80
N PHE A 97 -9.92 -61.13 -4.50
CA PHE A 97 -8.99 -60.05 -4.81
C PHE A 97 -9.65 -58.91 -5.59
N ALA A 98 -10.47 -59.23 -6.60
CA ALA A 98 -11.17 -58.22 -7.38
C ALA A 98 -12.16 -57.41 -6.55
N ILE A 99 -12.89 -58.06 -5.63
CA ILE A 99 -13.81 -57.41 -4.68
C ILE A 99 -13.04 -56.49 -3.74
N LEU A 100 -11.99 -57.00 -3.10
CA LEU A 100 -11.15 -56.20 -2.19
C LEU A 100 -10.58 -54.96 -2.88
N ARG A 101 -10.07 -55.12 -4.11
CA ARG A 101 -9.57 -53.99 -4.89
C ARG A 101 -10.66 -52.95 -5.17
N ALA A 102 -11.88 -53.39 -5.49
CA ALA A 102 -13.01 -52.50 -5.75
C ALA A 102 -13.41 -51.72 -4.49
N GLU A 103 -13.45 -52.38 -3.33
CA GLU A 103 -13.71 -51.74 -2.04
C GLU A 103 -12.65 -50.69 -1.69
N PHE A 104 -11.36 -51.03 -1.79
CA PHE A 104 -10.27 -50.08 -1.53
C PHE A 104 -10.29 -48.90 -2.49
N THR A 105 -10.53 -49.14 -3.78
CA THR A 105 -10.61 -48.08 -4.79
C THR A 105 -11.79 -47.16 -4.52
N THR A 106 -12.95 -47.72 -4.16
CA THR A 106 -14.16 -46.95 -3.82
C THR A 106 -13.93 -46.10 -2.57
N ASN A 107 -13.37 -46.68 -1.51
CA ASN A 107 -13.09 -45.96 -0.27
C ASN A 107 -12.04 -44.85 -0.47
N SER A 108 -10.99 -45.13 -1.25
CA SER A 108 -9.99 -44.13 -1.63
C SER A 108 -10.62 -42.98 -2.41
N ASN A 109 -11.45 -43.28 -3.42
CA ASN A 109 -12.16 -42.27 -4.20
C ASN A 109 -13.11 -41.42 -3.35
N HIS A 110 -13.78 -42.01 -2.36
CA HIS A 110 -14.62 -41.25 -1.41
C HIS A 110 -13.79 -40.27 -0.59
N THR A 111 -12.67 -40.73 -0.03
CA THR A 111 -11.76 -39.88 0.75
C THR A 111 -11.20 -38.73 -0.09
N GLU A 112 -10.82 -39.01 -1.33
CA GLU A 112 -10.30 -38.01 -2.26
C GLU A 112 -11.37 -36.98 -2.66
N ARG A 113 -12.61 -37.43 -2.90
CA ARG A 113 -13.76 -36.54 -3.17
C ARG A 113 -14.06 -35.62 -1.98
N GLU A 114 -14.00 -36.15 -0.76
CA GLU A 114 -14.15 -35.34 0.45
C GLU A 114 -13.03 -34.30 0.57
N ARG A 115 -11.78 -34.69 0.31
CA ARG A 115 -10.65 -33.76 0.28
C ARG A 115 -10.87 -32.64 -0.75
N TYR A 116 -11.27 -32.99 -1.97
CA TYR A 116 -11.55 -32.00 -3.01
C TYR A 116 -12.74 -31.10 -2.67
N ALA A 117 -13.76 -31.61 -1.98
CA ALA A 117 -14.89 -30.79 -1.52
C ALA A 117 -14.42 -29.74 -0.50
N VAL A 118 -13.60 -30.15 0.48
CA VAL A 118 -13.00 -29.23 1.46
C VAL A 118 -12.12 -28.19 0.75
N GLU A 119 -11.23 -28.63 -0.14
CA GLU A 119 -10.34 -27.73 -0.87
C GLU A 119 -11.11 -26.73 -1.74
N LYS A 120 -12.17 -27.18 -2.42
CA LYS A 120 -13.07 -26.33 -3.20
C LYS A 120 -13.67 -25.22 -2.34
N THR A 121 -14.24 -25.56 -1.18
CA THR A 121 -14.79 -24.54 -0.26
C THR A 121 -13.72 -23.57 0.22
N GLY A 122 -12.49 -24.03 0.47
CA GLY A 122 -11.36 -23.19 0.83
C GLY A 122 -10.93 -22.24 -0.30
N ILE A 123 -10.96 -22.69 -1.56
CA ILE A 123 -10.69 -21.85 -2.72
C ILE A 123 -11.80 -20.81 -2.90
N GLU A 124 -13.07 -21.20 -2.78
CA GLU A 124 -14.22 -20.29 -2.88
C GLU A 124 -14.16 -19.20 -1.81
N ALA A 125 -13.83 -19.54 -0.56
CA ALA A 125 -13.63 -18.58 0.52
C ALA A 125 -12.47 -17.60 0.24
N LYS A 126 -11.36 -18.08 -0.31
CA LYS A 126 -10.23 -17.22 -0.73
C LYS A 126 -10.64 -16.28 -1.86
N GLN A 127 -11.41 -16.75 -2.84
CA GLN A 127 -11.92 -15.91 -3.93
C GLN A 127 -12.84 -14.82 -3.40
N GLU A 128 -13.75 -15.15 -2.49
CA GLU A 128 -14.63 -14.17 -1.84
C GLU A 128 -13.82 -13.14 -1.04
N HIS A 129 -12.84 -13.58 -0.26
CA HIS A 129 -11.96 -12.68 0.48
C HIS A 129 -11.22 -11.69 -0.43
N VAL A 130 -10.72 -12.16 -1.58
CA VAL A 130 -10.06 -11.30 -2.58
C VAL A 130 -11.05 -10.30 -3.18
N ARG A 131 -12.30 -10.71 -3.48
CA ARG A 131 -13.34 -9.78 -3.96
C ARG A 131 -13.62 -8.68 -2.93
N ASN A 132 -13.82 -9.05 -1.66
CA ASN A 132 -14.09 -8.09 -0.59
C ASN A 132 -12.91 -7.12 -0.41
N THR A 133 -11.68 -7.62 -0.44
CA THR A 133 -10.47 -6.79 -0.35
C THR A 133 -10.38 -5.80 -1.52
N ILE A 134 -10.73 -6.24 -2.74
CA ILE A 134 -10.75 -5.35 -3.92
C ILE A 134 -11.81 -4.25 -3.75
N GLU A 135 -12.97 -4.56 -3.19
CA GLU A 135 -14.02 -3.57 -2.93
C GLU A 135 -13.59 -2.54 -1.88
N GLU A 136 -12.98 -2.98 -0.78
CA GLU A 136 -12.40 -2.09 0.24
C GLU A 136 -11.31 -1.19 -0.36
N LEU A 137 -10.39 -1.75 -1.15
CA LEU A 137 -9.35 -0.97 -1.82
C LEU A 137 -9.91 0.05 -2.81
N ARG A 138 -11.06 -0.23 -3.45
CA ARG A 138 -11.73 0.75 -4.32
C ARG A 138 -12.26 1.93 -3.51
N VAL A 139 -12.83 1.69 -2.34
CA VAL A 139 -13.30 2.77 -1.43
C VAL A 139 -12.11 3.63 -1.00
N HIS A 140 -11.04 2.99 -0.50
CA HIS A 140 -9.83 3.72 -0.10
C HIS A 140 -9.19 4.53 -1.23
N LEU A 141 -9.26 4.03 -2.47
CA LEU A 141 -8.77 4.74 -3.63
C LEU A 141 -9.58 6.01 -3.89
N VAL A 142 -10.91 5.96 -3.75
CA VAL A 142 -11.78 7.14 -3.89
C VAL A 142 -11.41 8.19 -2.82
N ASP A 143 -11.33 7.79 -1.55
CA ASP A 143 -10.95 8.68 -0.45
C ASP A 143 -9.55 9.30 -0.67
N ALA A 144 -8.60 8.50 -1.14
CA ALA A 144 -7.25 8.97 -1.46
C ALA A 144 -7.25 9.99 -2.62
N LYS A 145 -8.13 9.83 -3.62
CA LYS A 145 -8.28 10.80 -4.70
C LYS A 145 -8.91 12.11 -4.22
N GLU A 146 -9.91 12.04 -3.36
CA GLU A 146 -10.55 13.22 -2.77
C GLU A 146 -9.56 14.02 -1.91
N THR A 147 -8.81 13.33 -1.04
CA THR A 147 -7.76 13.98 -0.23
C THR A 147 -6.65 14.57 -1.09
N LEU A 148 -6.25 13.91 -2.18
CA LEU A 148 -5.29 14.45 -3.14
C LEU A 148 -5.84 15.71 -3.83
N ALA A 149 -7.11 15.74 -4.21
CA ALA A 149 -7.74 16.93 -4.80
C ALA A 149 -7.72 18.11 -3.82
N VAL A 150 -8.06 17.87 -2.54
CA VAL A 150 -7.97 18.90 -1.48
C VAL A 150 -6.54 19.41 -1.31
N ARG A 151 -5.54 18.53 -1.30
CA ARG A 151 -4.13 18.94 -1.20
C ARG A 151 -3.69 19.80 -2.37
N LYS A 152 -4.07 19.43 -3.61
CA LYS A 152 -3.81 20.27 -4.79
C LYS A 152 -4.43 21.66 -4.66
N MET A 153 -5.66 21.76 -4.14
CA MET A 153 -6.29 23.05 -3.89
C MET A 153 -5.51 23.87 -2.85
N TYR A 154 -4.97 23.23 -1.80
CA TYR A 154 -4.10 23.91 -0.84
C TYR A 154 -2.77 24.35 -1.46
N ASP A 155 -2.17 23.53 -2.31
CA ASP A 155 -0.94 23.88 -3.02
C ASP A 155 -1.19 25.08 -3.96
N GLU A 156 -2.29 25.09 -4.72
CA GLU A 156 -2.67 26.24 -5.56
C GLU A 156 -2.90 27.52 -4.75
N LEU A 157 -3.53 27.43 -3.58
CA LEU A 157 -3.72 28.57 -2.68
C LEU A 157 -2.39 29.04 -2.09
N ALA A 158 -1.53 28.12 -1.70
CA ALA A 158 -0.19 28.44 -1.19
C ALA A 158 0.66 29.11 -2.28
N GLU A 159 0.63 28.63 -3.51
CA GLU A 159 1.28 29.28 -4.65
C GLU A 159 0.71 30.68 -4.89
N LYS A 160 -0.62 30.88 -4.88
CA LYS A 160 -1.21 32.22 -5.02
C LYS A 160 -0.75 33.19 -3.92
N ILE A 161 -0.69 32.72 -2.67
CA ILE A 161 -0.25 33.54 -1.53
C ILE A 161 1.25 33.87 -1.65
N THR A 162 2.08 32.87 -1.95
CA THR A 162 3.55 33.02 -1.95
C THR A 162 4.12 33.64 -3.22
N SER A 163 3.50 33.43 -4.38
CA SER A 163 3.96 33.99 -5.67
C SER A 163 3.55 35.45 -5.85
N SER A 164 2.52 35.91 -5.13
CA SER A 164 2.06 37.28 -5.24
C SER A 164 3.05 38.24 -4.57
N LYS A 165 3.83 38.94 -5.39
CA LYS A 165 4.78 39.98 -4.94
C LYS A 165 4.12 41.11 -4.13
N MET A 166 2.81 41.26 -4.23
CA MET A 166 2.01 42.26 -3.50
C MET A 166 1.75 41.87 -2.03
N LEU A 167 1.76 40.59 -1.69
CA LEU A 167 1.59 40.13 -0.31
C LEU A 167 2.96 39.99 0.36
N LYS A 168 3.21 40.83 1.36
CA LYS A 168 4.40 40.72 2.22
C LYS A 168 4.23 39.57 3.22
N PRO A 169 5.30 38.91 3.67
CA PRO A 169 5.24 37.96 4.78
C PRO A 169 4.61 38.58 6.04
N ARG A 170 3.92 37.77 6.86
CA ARG A 170 3.24 38.26 8.07
C ARG A 170 4.20 38.91 9.06
N ASP A 171 5.40 38.37 9.21
CA ASP A 171 6.41 38.89 10.14
C ASP A 171 6.87 40.30 9.73
N GLU A 172 7.08 40.53 8.42
CA GLU A 172 7.44 41.85 7.90
C GLU A 172 6.29 42.86 8.04
N GLN A 173 5.05 42.43 7.82
CA GLN A 173 3.88 43.29 8.04
C GLN A 173 3.75 43.68 9.51
N ALA A 174 3.98 42.77 10.45
CA ALA A 174 3.92 43.05 11.88
C ALA A 174 4.95 44.11 12.29
N VAL A 175 6.19 44.02 11.79
CA VAL A 175 7.22 45.04 12.05
C VAL A 175 6.84 46.38 11.42
N ALA A 176 6.31 46.38 10.20
CA ALA A 176 5.85 47.61 9.54
C ALA A 176 4.69 48.27 10.30
N HIS A 177 3.74 47.48 10.83
CA HIS A 177 2.65 47.99 11.65
C HIS A 177 3.16 48.58 12.97
N ALA A 178 4.07 47.89 13.67
CA ALA A 178 4.67 48.41 14.89
C ALA A 178 5.38 49.76 14.66
N LYS A 179 6.12 49.89 13.56
CA LYS A 179 6.77 51.15 13.19
C LYS A 179 5.76 52.28 12.90
N LEU A 180 4.68 51.98 12.16
CA LEU A 180 3.64 52.97 11.89
C LEU A 180 2.91 53.38 13.17
N ASP A 181 2.71 52.47 14.12
CA ASP A 181 2.11 52.78 15.42
C ASP A 181 3.02 53.70 16.26
N GLU A 182 4.34 53.49 16.22
CA GLU A 182 5.34 54.41 16.82
C GLU A 182 5.29 55.80 16.17
N GLU A 183 5.30 55.89 14.83
CA GLU A 183 5.21 57.16 14.10
C GLU A 183 3.88 57.90 14.39
N ILE A 184 2.77 57.18 14.48
CA ILE A 184 1.46 57.74 14.86
C ILE A 184 1.51 58.27 16.30
N TRP A 185 2.17 57.56 17.21
CA TRP A 185 2.32 57.98 18.60
C TRP A 185 3.13 59.27 18.69
N ASP A 186 4.26 59.35 17.99
CA ASP A 186 5.12 60.54 17.91
C ASP A 186 4.36 61.74 17.32
N LEU A 187 3.66 61.56 16.21
CA LEU A 187 2.86 62.63 15.59
C LEU A 187 1.73 63.12 16.50
N LYS A 188 1.08 62.21 17.23
CA LYS A 188 0.07 62.60 18.23
C LYS A 188 0.69 63.40 19.36
N HIS A 189 1.88 63.05 19.80
CA HIS A 189 2.62 63.80 20.80
C HIS A 189 3.03 65.19 20.28
N GLU A 190 3.50 65.29 19.05
CA GLU A 190 3.84 66.56 18.40
C GLU A 190 2.62 67.46 18.23
N VAL A 191 1.48 66.91 17.79
CA VAL A 191 0.21 67.65 17.70
C VAL A 191 -0.23 68.15 19.08
N GLN A 192 -0.08 67.33 20.12
CA GLN A 192 -0.40 67.75 21.49
C GLN A 192 0.54 68.86 21.98
N SER A 193 1.86 68.74 21.74
CA SER A 193 2.84 69.77 22.06
C SER A 193 2.58 71.08 21.29
N ALA A 194 2.25 71.00 20.00
CA ALA A 194 1.86 72.15 19.19
C ALA A 194 0.58 72.80 19.74
N LYS A 195 -0.41 72.01 20.14
CA LYS A 195 -1.64 72.52 20.78
C LYS A 195 -1.33 73.24 22.09
N ASP A 196 -0.45 72.67 22.92
CA ASP A 196 -0.06 73.24 24.20
C ASP A 196 0.70 74.56 24.00
N THR A 197 1.66 74.62 23.08
CA THR A 197 2.38 75.87 22.73
C THR A 197 1.45 76.93 22.14
N TRP A 198 0.46 76.55 21.31
CA TRP A 198 -0.55 77.48 20.83
C TRP A 198 -1.44 78.03 21.95
N SER A 199 -1.80 77.19 22.92
CA SER A 199 -2.59 77.61 24.09
C SER A 199 -1.81 78.57 24.99
N GLU A 200 -0.50 78.31 25.17
CA GLU A 200 0.39 79.19 25.92
C GLU A 200 0.55 80.54 25.22
N ARG A 201 0.83 80.54 23.90
CA ARG A 201 0.90 81.77 23.11
C ARG A 201 -0.39 82.56 23.16
N ARG A 202 -1.55 81.89 23.06
CA ARG A 202 -2.85 82.57 23.20
C ARG A 202 -3.00 83.23 24.57
N THR A 203 -2.52 82.59 25.62
CA THR A 203 -2.50 83.15 26.98
C THR A 203 -1.53 84.33 27.08
N GLN A 204 -0.33 84.23 26.49
CA GLN A 204 0.65 85.33 26.44
C GLN A 204 0.10 86.54 25.66
N PHE A 205 -0.51 86.31 24.49
CA PHE A 205 -1.19 87.36 23.72
C PHE A 205 -2.33 88.00 24.51
N GLY A 206 -3.11 87.22 25.27
CA GLY A 206 -4.13 87.76 26.18
C GLY A 206 -3.55 88.69 27.25
N ARG A 207 -2.42 88.30 27.86
CA ARG A 207 -1.70 89.17 28.83
C ARG A 207 -1.21 90.46 28.19
N ILE A 208 -0.62 90.38 27.00
CA ILE A 208 -0.15 91.56 26.25
C ILE A 208 -1.34 92.47 25.89
N GLU A 209 -2.47 91.91 25.48
CA GLU A 209 -3.68 92.69 25.18
C GLU A 209 -4.21 93.41 26.42
N ASP A 210 -4.21 92.73 27.58
CA ASP A 210 -4.63 93.32 28.85
C ASP A 210 -3.67 94.44 29.30
N GLU A 211 -2.36 94.24 29.17
CA GLU A 211 -1.33 95.26 29.44
C GLU A 211 -1.44 96.43 28.46
N ALA A 212 -1.67 96.19 27.17
CA ALA A 212 -1.87 97.24 26.17
C ALA A 212 -3.15 98.05 26.45
N ARG A 213 -4.23 97.39 26.90
CA ARG A 213 -5.46 98.07 27.35
C ARG A 213 -5.21 98.88 28.63
N GLY A 214 -4.36 98.38 29.53
CA GLY A 214 -3.88 99.11 30.71
C GLY A 214 -3.06 100.35 30.34
N MET A 215 -2.12 100.23 29.40
CA MET A 215 -1.34 101.36 28.88
C MET A 215 -2.22 102.37 28.15
N LEU A 216 -3.21 101.93 27.37
CA LEU A 216 -4.18 102.84 26.76
C LEU A 216 -4.98 103.62 27.82
N ARG A 217 -5.31 102.97 28.95
CA ARG A 217 -5.94 103.61 30.10
C ARG A 217 -5.00 104.63 30.74
N MET A 218 -3.74 104.27 31.00
CA MET A 218 -2.72 105.20 31.52
C MET A 218 -2.49 106.39 30.60
N ILE A 219 -2.38 106.20 29.28
CA ILE A 219 -2.25 107.29 28.30
C ILE A 219 -3.50 108.19 28.32
N LYS A 220 -4.69 107.60 28.47
CA LYS A 220 -5.93 108.37 28.56
C LYS A 220 -6.00 109.17 29.86
N ASP A 221 -5.59 108.56 30.98
CA ASP A 221 -5.55 109.18 32.30
C ASP A 221 -4.47 110.29 32.33
N GLU A 222 -3.28 110.06 31.76
CA GLU A 222 -2.22 111.06 31.59
C GLU A 222 -2.65 112.19 30.64
N LYS A 223 -3.38 111.90 29.55
CA LYS A 223 -3.93 112.92 28.65
C LYS A 223 -5.02 113.74 29.35
N GLU A 224 -5.88 113.11 30.15
CA GLU A 224 -6.89 113.80 30.95
C GLU A 224 -6.23 114.63 32.07
N GLU A 225 -5.12 114.15 32.65
CA GLU A 225 -4.34 114.89 33.65
C GLU A 225 -3.53 116.05 33.03
N ALA A 226 -3.05 115.90 31.79
CA ALA A 226 -2.47 116.97 31.00
C ALA A 226 -3.53 118.04 30.64
N GLU A 227 -4.73 117.66 30.21
CA GLU A 227 -5.85 118.61 30.01
C GLU A 227 -6.28 119.29 31.33
N ARG A 228 -6.21 118.59 32.46
CA ARG A 228 -6.53 119.16 33.78
C ARG A 228 -5.42 120.07 34.33
N LYS A 229 -4.17 119.91 33.86
CA LYS A 229 -3.00 120.71 34.26
C LYS A 229 -2.69 121.85 33.28
N GLU A 230 -3.20 121.79 32.05
CA GLU A 230 -3.14 122.87 31.04
C GLU A 230 -4.38 123.79 31.09
N GLY A 231 -5.42 123.44 31.84
CA GLY A 231 -6.64 124.26 32.02
C GLY A 231 -6.51 125.52 32.92
N MET A 232 -5.32 125.87 33.42
CA MET A 232 -5.11 127.05 34.28
C MET A 232 -3.77 127.76 34.00
N MET A 233 -3.54 128.19 32.76
CA MET A 233 -2.78 129.40 32.44
C MET A 233 -3.13 129.82 31.01
N LYS A 234 -3.78 130.98 30.88
CA LYS A 234 -3.99 131.69 29.62
C LYS A 234 -3.10 132.94 29.60
N ASP A 235 -2.50 133.16 28.42
CA ASP A 235 -1.84 134.34 27.83
C ASP A 235 -0.40 134.68 28.20
N GLY A 236 0.40 134.90 27.15
CA GLY A 236 1.68 135.61 27.21
C GLY A 236 2.63 135.34 26.04
N ASP A 237 2.32 135.97 24.90
CA ASP A 237 3.06 136.22 23.65
C ASP A 237 4.61 136.23 23.58
N GLU A 238 5.04 136.08 22.31
CA GLU A 238 6.20 136.69 21.61
C GLU A 238 7.62 136.06 21.65
N ASP A 239 7.90 135.38 20.54
CA ASP A 239 8.88 135.76 19.49
C ASP A 239 10.39 135.49 19.66
N GLY A 240 11.01 135.08 18.54
CA GLY A 240 12.48 135.14 18.34
C GLY A 240 13.21 133.84 18.01
N GLU A 241 13.16 133.43 16.73
CA GLU A 241 14.33 133.14 15.87
C GLU A 241 15.61 132.52 16.51
N ARG A 242 16.03 131.32 16.04
CA ARG A 242 17.30 131.15 15.28
C ARG A 242 17.56 129.71 14.80
N GLU A 243 17.94 129.67 13.53
CA GLU A 243 18.43 128.59 12.67
C GLU A 243 19.57 127.69 13.20
N GLY A 244 19.59 126.46 12.66
CA GLY A 244 20.77 125.76 12.15
C GLY A 244 21.63 125.01 13.18
N SER A 245 22.31 123.90 12.89
CA SER A 245 22.64 123.23 11.64
C SER A 245 23.49 121.99 11.97
N THR A 246 23.22 120.85 11.30
CA THR A 246 24.16 119.71 11.02
C THR A 246 24.59 118.81 12.20
N SER A 247 24.91 117.52 12.07
CA SER A 247 25.41 116.73 10.92
C SER A 247 25.43 115.22 11.22
N ARG A 248 25.03 114.39 10.23
CA ARG A 248 25.62 113.09 9.77
C ARG A 248 25.80 111.91 10.75
N GLY A 249 25.60 110.64 10.39
CA GLY A 249 25.38 109.95 9.11
C GLY A 249 24.66 108.60 9.35
N ASP A 250 23.92 108.05 8.38
CA ASP A 250 24.38 107.07 7.37
C ASP A 250 24.93 105.80 8.05
N VAL A 251 24.35 104.60 7.93
CA VAL A 251 24.33 103.77 6.70
C VAL A 251 23.17 102.75 6.69
N SER A 252 22.62 102.55 5.51
CA SER A 252 21.71 101.49 5.07
C SER A 252 22.25 100.06 5.18
N HIS A 253 21.39 99.07 5.42
CA HIS A 253 21.34 97.91 4.52
C HIS A 253 19.97 97.20 4.50
N VAL A 254 19.44 97.14 3.28
CA VAL A 254 18.31 96.35 2.77
C VAL A 254 18.59 94.85 2.86
N GLY A 255 17.55 94.03 3.12
CA GLY A 255 17.60 92.59 2.76
C GLY A 255 16.59 91.65 3.42
N THR A 256 15.36 91.58 2.90
CA THR A 256 14.61 90.32 2.69
C THR A 256 14.12 90.36 1.24
N PRO A 257 13.69 89.26 0.57
CA PRO A 257 13.80 87.80 0.83
C PRO A 257 14.27 87.00 -0.42
N ARG A 258 14.67 85.72 -0.28
CA ARG A 258 14.11 84.60 -1.10
C ARG A 258 14.68 83.21 -0.75
N PRO A 259 13.86 82.15 -0.94
CA PRO A 259 14.25 80.74 -0.89
C PRO A 259 14.55 80.21 -2.29
N ASP A 260 15.60 79.41 -2.41
CA ASP A 260 15.91 78.46 -3.49
C ASP A 260 16.83 77.42 -2.82
N GLY A 261 16.72 76.12 -2.97
CA GLY A 261 16.36 75.30 -4.12
C GLY A 261 17.27 74.09 -4.01
N GLY A 262 16.71 72.88 -4.10
CA GLY A 262 17.34 71.63 -3.65
C GLY A 262 18.61 71.23 -4.39
N MET A 263 19.35 70.29 -3.79
CA MET A 263 20.40 69.51 -4.45
C MET A 263 20.66 68.19 -3.70
N THR A 264 20.20 67.08 -4.27
CA THR A 264 21.00 65.86 -4.47
C THR A 264 21.31 65.80 -5.98
N PRO A 265 22.20 64.93 -6.53
CA PRO A 265 23.23 64.05 -5.96
C PRO A 265 24.60 64.20 -6.68
N ILE A 266 25.71 63.68 -6.12
CA ILE A 266 26.89 63.34 -6.93
C ILE A 266 27.42 61.96 -6.57
N HIS A 267 27.43 61.12 -7.60
CA HIS A 267 28.08 59.83 -7.70
C HIS A 267 29.49 60.08 -8.27
N VAL A 268 30.56 59.60 -7.64
CA VAL A 268 31.86 59.37 -8.30
C VAL A 268 32.42 58.04 -7.83
N SER A 269 32.53 57.16 -8.82
CA SER A 269 33.23 55.89 -8.87
C SER A 269 34.74 56.08 -9.16
N GLN A 270 35.49 54.98 -9.02
CA GLN A 270 36.82 54.70 -9.62
C GLN A 270 38.02 55.17 -8.78
N SER A 271 39.11 54.44 -8.53
CA SER A 271 39.57 53.05 -8.71
C SER A 271 40.98 52.94 -8.09
N GLY A 272 41.47 51.72 -7.83
CA GLY A 272 42.91 51.41 -7.74
C GLY A 272 43.27 50.60 -6.48
N GLU A 273 43.07 49.28 -6.45
CA GLU A 273 43.97 48.19 -6.92
C GLU A 273 45.02 47.72 -5.90
N GLY A 274 44.99 46.40 -5.61
CA GLY A 274 45.91 45.71 -4.71
C GLY A 274 45.58 44.24 -4.45
N SER A 275 45.41 43.46 -5.52
CA SER A 275 45.68 42.01 -5.68
C SER A 275 45.46 41.01 -4.51
N SER A 276 44.57 40.04 -4.72
CA SER A 276 44.97 38.63 -4.90
C SER A 276 43.83 37.69 -5.35
N SER A 277 44.04 37.11 -6.54
CA SER A 277 43.80 35.71 -6.93
C SER A 277 42.37 35.10 -6.92
N LEU A 278 41.85 34.99 -8.14
CA LEU A 278 40.82 34.06 -8.63
C LEU A 278 41.04 32.58 -8.26
N ARG A 279 39.97 31.87 -7.86
CA ARG A 279 39.62 30.53 -8.38
C ARG A 279 38.10 30.28 -8.26
N VAL A 280 37.55 29.68 -9.32
CA VAL A 280 36.15 29.27 -9.56
C VAL A 280 35.85 27.93 -8.82
N PRO A 281 34.58 27.61 -8.49
CA PRO A 281 34.20 26.60 -7.48
C PRO A 281 34.00 25.21 -8.08
N PRO A 282 33.82 24.17 -7.24
CA PRO A 282 32.54 23.45 -7.34
C PRO A 282 32.00 22.83 -6.03
N HIS A 283 30.67 22.69 -6.03
CA HIS A 283 29.87 21.58 -5.48
C HIS A 283 30.39 20.80 -4.28
N ASP A 284 29.67 20.92 -3.16
CA ASP A 284 29.56 19.82 -2.20
C ASP A 284 28.18 19.81 -1.53
N ARG A 285 27.21 19.27 -2.27
CA ARG A 285 26.11 18.52 -1.65
C ARG A 285 26.64 17.11 -1.51
N LEU A 286 26.69 16.61 -0.28
CA LEU A 286 26.35 15.24 0.16
C LEU A 286 27.01 14.99 1.52
N ARG A 287 26.20 14.92 2.58
CA ARG A 287 26.52 14.12 3.76
C ARG A 287 25.32 13.27 4.18
N PRO A 288 25.59 12.11 4.79
CA PRO A 288 24.76 10.92 4.71
C PRO A 288 23.75 10.85 5.85
N LEU A 289 22.57 10.33 5.58
CA LEU A 289 21.65 9.90 6.63
C LEU A 289 22.20 8.63 7.27
N SER A 290 22.74 8.79 8.49
CA SER A 290 22.96 7.70 9.44
C SER A 290 21.62 7.25 10.03
N ARG A 291 21.47 5.94 9.96
CA ARG A 291 20.40 5.09 10.48
C ARG A 291 20.74 4.73 11.93
N ASP A 292 19.90 5.10 12.88
CA ASP A 292 19.78 4.47 14.20
C ASP A 292 18.31 4.54 14.63
N VAL A 293 17.60 3.40 14.53
CA VAL A 293 17.35 2.44 15.63
C VAL A 293 16.41 3.02 16.69
N SER A 294 15.13 2.66 16.56
CA SER A 294 14.19 2.62 17.67
C SER A 294 13.34 1.38 17.55
N VAL A 295 13.36 0.63 18.64
CA VAL A 295 12.78 -0.69 18.89
C VAL A 295 11.28 -0.56 19.13
N ALA A 296 10.47 -1.35 18.40
CA ALA A 296 9.17 -1.82 18.86
C ALA A 296 8.84 -3.17 18.18
N PRO A 297 8.32 -4.17 18.92
CA PRO A 297 8.22 -5.55 18.46
C PRO A 297 6.85 -5.86 17.84
N SER A 298 6.82 -6.70 16.80
CA SER A 298 5.61 -7.38 16.27
C SER A 298 6.01 -8.55 15.35
N PRO A 299 5.15 -9.56 15.18
CA PRO A 299 5.54 -10.97 15.36
C PRO A 299 5.84 -11.75 14.07
N ALA A 300 6.56 -12.84 14.29
CA ALA A 300 6.97 -13.94 13.42
C ALA A 300 6.32 -14.05 12.03
N ARG A 301 7.18 -14.06 11.00
CA ARG A 301 6.91 -14.69 9.71
C ARG A 301 7.89 -15.84 9.48
N SER A 302 7.28 -16.98 9.26
CA SER A 302 7.81 -18.30 8.92
C SER A 302 8.57 -18.31 7.59
N ASP A 303 9.67 -19.05 7.62
CA ASP A 303 10.22 -19.93 6.61
C ASP A 303 10.52 -19.40 5.20
N MET A 304 11.83 -19.38 4.98
CA MET A 304 12.54 -19.28 3.72
C MET A 304 12.15 -20.43 2.79
N ILE A 305 11.70 -20.10 1.58
CA ILE A 305 11.81 -20.98 0.42
C ILE A 305 12.72 -20.28 -0.57
N GLU A 306 13.77 -21.00 -0.93
CA GLU A 306 14.89 -20.63 -1.78
C GLU A 306 14.45 -20.31 -3.21
N ASP A 307 14.97 -19.20 -3.72
CA ASP A 307 14.74 -18.64 -5.05
C ASP A 307 15.56 -19.44 -6.09
N THR A 308 14.86 -20.22 -6.93
CA THR A 308 15.51 -21.08 -7.93
C THR A 308 15.75 -20.30 -9.23
N LYS A 309 17.04 -20.19 -9.58
CA LYS A 309 17.60 -19.44 -10.70
C LYS A 309 17.26 -20.10 -12.05
N MET A 310 16.54 -19.39 -12.93
CA MET A 310 16.26 -19.83 -14.30
C MET A 310 17.54 -19.73 -15.16
N ALA A 311 18.04 -20.86 -15.64
CA ALA A 311 19.14 -20.93 -16.61
C ALA A 311 18.59 -21.35 -17.99
N ASP A 312 18.90 -20.48 -18.96
CA ASP A 312 18.75 -20.62 -20.40
C ASP A 312 19.83 -21.55 -20.97
N ALA A 313 19.43 -22.62 -21.66
CA ALA A 313 20.26 -23.34 -22.62
C ALA A 313 19.39 -24.26 -23.50
N GLY A 314 19.12 -23.81 -24.73
CA GLY A 314 18.71 -24.70 -25.81
C GLY A 314 19.94 -25.29 -26.52
N ALA A 315 19.94 -26.60 -26.79
CA ALA A 315 20.43 -27.22 -28.02
C ALA A 315 20.25 -28.76 -27.98
N HIS A 316 19.79 -29.28 -29.11
CA HIS A 316 19.59 -30.68 -29.48
C HIS A 316 20.73 -31.67 -29.16
N SER A 317 20.37 -32.90 -28.80
CA SER A 317 20.86 -34.11 -29.48
C SER A 317 19.96 -35.31 -29.18
N ASP A 318 19.59 -36.03 -30.25
CA ASP A 318 19.06 -37.39 -30.24
C ASP A 318 19.86 -38.31 -29.30
N ASP A 319 19.18 -39.12 -28.49
CA ASP A 319 19.57 -40.53 -28.37
C ASP A 319 18.36 -41.41 -28.00
N SER A 320 18.24 -42.50 -28.74
CA SER A 320 17.19 -43.50 -28.72
C SER A 320 17.80 -44.79 -28.21
N SER A 321 17.49 -45.18 -26.98
CA SER A 321 17.53 -46.56 -26.49
C SER A 321 16.57 -46.60 -25.29
N GLY A 322 15.58 -47.49 -25.19
CA GLY A 322 15.59 -48.91 -25.53
C GLY A 322 16.05 -49.67 -24.28
N LEU A 323 15.20 -50.58 -23.77
CA LEU A 323 15.28 -51.41 -22.53
C LEU A 323 14.49 -50.84 -21.34
N GLU A 324 13.72 -51.60 -20.55
CA GLU A 324 13.55 -53.05 -20.46
C GLU A 324 12.31 -53.39 -19.60
N GLU A 325 11.56 -54.35 -20.13
CA GLU A 325 10.50 -55.14 -19.53
C GLU A 325 11.17 -56.30 -18.78
N GLY A 326 10.80 -56.55 -17.52
CA GLY A 326 11.40 -57.62 -16.73
C GLY A 326 10.65 -57.88 -15.42
N GLU A 327 9.86 -58.93 -15.46
CA GLU A 327 9.10 -59.58 -14.38
C GLU A 327 10.05 -60.42 -13.49
N ASP A 328 9.61 -60.67 -12.24
CA ASP A 328 9.59 -61.98 -11.57
C ASP A 328 10.46 -62.28 -10.30
N VAL A 329 9.79 -62.97 -9.35
CA VAL A 329 10.23 -63.90 -8.25
C VAL A 329 10.96 -63.31 -7.02
N GLU A 330 10.34 -63.23 -5.83
CA GLU A 330 10.11 -64.27 -4.78
C GLU A 330 11.38 -64.71 -4.03
N ASP A 331 11.42 -64.44 -2.71
CA ASP A 331 11.89 -65.39 -1.70
C ASP A 331 11.36 -64.99 -0.31
N GLY A 332 10.55 -65.89 0.29
CA GLY A 332 10.53 -66.09 1.75
C GLY A 332 11.87 -66.69 2.18
N GLU A 333 12.26 -66.87 3.44
CA GLU A 333 11.61 -67.14 4.70
C GLU A 333 12.60 -66.65 5.79
N ASP A 334 12.15 -66.48 7.05
CA ASP A 334 12.60 -67.32 8.16
C ASP A 334 12.16 -66.73 9.51
N ASP A 335 11.54 -67.60 10.29
CA ASP A 335 11.02 -67.37 11.64
C ASP A 335 12.16 -67.32 12.66
N GLY A 336 11.95 -66.52 13.71
CA GLY A 336 12.86 -66.48 14.85
C GLY A 336 12.17 -65.93 16.09
N GLU A 337 11.42 -66.79 16.76
CA GLU A 337 11.00 -66.61 18.14
C GLU A 337 12.22 -66.28 19.03
N ASP A 338 12.15 -65.21 19.83
CA ASP A 338 12.83 -65.24 21.13
C ASP A 338 11.93 -64.67 22.24
N SER A 339 11.94 -65.46 23.30
CA SER A 339 11.20 -65.34 24.53
C SER A 339 12.03 -64.54 25.56
N SER A 340 11.35 -64.01 26.58
CA SER A 340 11.91 -63.30 27.75
C SER A 340 12.40 -61.87 27.43
N VAL A 341 11.98 -60.82 28.15
CA VAL A 341 12.36 -60.54 29.54
C VAL A 341 11.35 -59.57 30.18
N MET A 342 10.96 -59.93 31.40
CA MET A 342 10.54 -59.11 32.56
C MET A 342 10.50 -57.57 32.43
N LYS A 343 9.41 -56.97 32.94
CA LYS A 343 9.51 -56.17 34.17
C LYS A 343 8.14 -55.91 34.82
N VAL A 344 8.09 -56.33 36.08
CA VAL A 344 7.18 -55.91 37.15
C VAL A 344 7.61 -54.51 37.62
N ASP A 345 6.73 -53.83 38.35
CA ASP A 345 6.80 -52.50 39.00
C ASP A 345 5.91 -51.50 38.23
N GLU A 346 4.83 -50.92 38.77
CA GLU A 346 4.46 -50.58 40.15
C GLU A 346 2.93 -50.50 40.31
#